data_AF-A0A6P1ZBQ1-F1
#
_entry.id   AF-A0A6P1ZBQ1-F1
#
_cell.length_a   1.000
_cell.length_b   1.000
_cell.length_c   1.000
_cell.angle_alpha   90.00
_cell.angle_beta   90.00
_cell.angle_gamma   90.00
#
_symmetry.space_group_name_H-M   'P 1'
#
loop_
_entity.id
_entity.type
_entity.pdbx_description
1 polymer ?
#
loop_
_entity_poly.entity_id
_entity_poly.type
_entity_poly.pdbx_seq_one_letter_code
_entity_poly.pdbx_strand_id
1 'polypeptide(L)' 'MSFIIHDPMAIDKEPEFDCIFCKQPALHSSEAASTATTRTVEVFCRKCGARKTVTTSKSADGTRWELVD' A
#
# COMPACT_ATOMS: atom_id res chain seq x y z
N MET A 1 2.26 7.84 -10.44
CA MET A 1 1.86 7.21 -9.16
C MET A 1 2.14 8.17 -8.02
N SER A 2 1.31 8.22 -6.96
CA SER A 2 1.44 9.18 -5.84
C SER A 2 1.95 8.54 -4.52
N PHE A 3 2.04 7.21 -4.49
CA PHE A 3 2.42 6.41 -3.32
C PHE A 3 3.26 5.21 -3.77
N ILE A 4 4.13 4.73 -2.89
CA ILE A 4 4.94 3.52 -3.06
C ILE A 4 4.76 2.61 -1.85
N ILE A 5 4.96 1.31 -2.02
CA ILE A 5 5.00 0.36 -0.88
C ILE A 5 6.27 0.62 -0.08
N HIS A 6 6.12 0.66 1.25
CA HIS A 6 7.24 0.74 2.18
C HIS A 6 7.99 -0.61 2.19
N ASP A 7 9.31 -0.60 1.97
CA ASP A 7 10.16 -1.80 1.89
C ASP A 7 11.02 -1.94 3.17
N PRO A 8 11.29 -3.16 3.69
CA PRO A 8 10.84 -4.47 3.24
C PRO A 8 9.67 -4.97 4.09
N MET A 9 8.55 -5.33 3.46
CA MET A 9 7.42 -5.91 4.17
C MET A 9 7.22 -7.38 3.83
N ALA A 10 7.56 -8.21 4.81
CA ALA A 10 7.13 -9.60 4.86
C ALA A 10 5.59 -9.66 4.88
N ILE A 11 5.06 -10.72 4.26
CA ILE A 11 3.63 -10.89 3.99
C ILE A 11 2.75 -11.07 5.24
N ASP A 12 3.39 -11.25 6.40
CA ASP A 12 2.80 -11.38 7.72
C ASP A 12 2.25 -10.05 8.26
N LYS A 13 2.56 -8.92 7.62
CA LYS A 13 2.06 -7.59 7.98
C LYS A 13 1.19 -6.97 6.89
N GLU A 14 0.34 -6.03 7.30
CA GLU A 14 -0.45 -5.19 6.39
C GLU A 14 0.44 -4.26 5.57
N PRO A 15 0.16 -4.01 4.28
CA PRO A 15 1.01 -3.18 3.45
C PRO A 15 1.04 -1.72 3.95
N GLU A 16 2.24 -1.21 4.22
CA GLU A 16 2.50 0.20 4.53
C GLU A 16 2.89 0.95 3.26
N PHE A 17 2.57 2.24 3.22
CA PHE A 17 2.77 3.07 2.03
C PHE A 17 3.50 4.36 2.38
N ASP A 18 4.38 4.80 1.51
CA ASP A 18 5.01 6.11 1.59
C ASP A 18 4.48 7.05 0.51
N CYS A 19 4.29 8.31 0.88
CA CYS A 19 3.94 9.35 -0.08
C CYS A 19 5.18 9.80 -0.85
N ILE A 20 5.15 9.77 -2.19
CA ILE A 20 6.32 10.16 -3.00
C ILE A 20 6.65 11.65 -2.90
N PHE A 21 5.66 12.49 -2.57
CA PHE A 21 5.83 13.94 -2.51
C PHE A 21 6.52 14.39 -1.22
N CYS A 22 6.13 13.79 -0.10
CA CYS A 22 6.65 14.17 1.22
C CYS A 22 7.67 13.18 1.77
N LYS A 23 7.82 12.01 1.16
CA LYS A 23 8.63 10.88 1.66
C LYS A 23 8.30 10.54 3.13
N GLN A 24 7.03 10.65 3.46
CA GLN A 24 6.50 10.38 4.80
C GLN A 24 5.53 9.20 4.72
N PRO A 25 5.41 8.42 5.81
CA PRO A 25 4.43 7.36 5.91
C PRO A 25 3.03 7.90 5.63
N ALA A 26 2.35 7.27 4.69
CA ALA A 26 0.96 7.51 4.41
C ALA A 26 0.09 6.63 5.31
N LEU A 27 -1.07 7.15 5.68
CA LEU A 27 -2.08 6.36 6.36
C LEU A 27 -2.88 5.59 5.32
N HIS A 28 -3.42 4.44 5.71
CA HIS A 28 -4.39 3.72 4.90
C HIS A 28 -5.68 3.51 5.70
N SER A 29 -6.81 3.41 4.99
CA SER A 29 -8.10 3.05 5.58
C SER A 29 -8.11 1.57 5.98
N SER A 30 -9.10 1.19 6.82
CA SER A 30 -9.51 -0.21 6.90
C SER A 30 -9.84 -0.72 5.49
N GLU A 31 -9.44 -1.96 5.21
CA GLU A 31 -9.44 -2.59 3.88
C GLU A 31 -10.72 -2.32 3.10
N ALA A 32 -10.60 -1.76 1.88
CA ALA A 32 -11.75 -1.52 1.01
C ALA A 32 -12.22 -2.82 0.35
N ALA A 33 -11.28 -3.70 -0.02
CA ALA A 33 -11.54 -5.06 -0.44
C ALA A 33 -10.32 -5.94 -0.19
N SER A 34 -10.52 -7.17 0.28
CA SER A 34 -9.43 -8.14 0.49
C SER A 34 -9.80 -9.50 -0.12
N THR A 35 -8.87 -10.11 -0.85
CA THR A 35 -8.93 -11.49 -1.30
C THR A 35 -7.74 -12.29 -0.73
N ALA A 36 -7.64 -13.58 -1.05
CA ALA A 36 -6.52 -14.41 -0.61
C ALA A 36 -5.15 -13.91 -1.11
N THR A 37 -5.13 -13.23 -2.26
CA THR A 37 -3.92 -12.80 -2.98
C THR A 37 -3.85 -11.31 -3.25
N THR A 38 -4.93 -10.56 -3.08
CA THR A 38 -4.97 -9.11 -3.33
C THR A 38 -5.58 -8.35 -2.16
N ARG A 39 -5.15 -7.12 -1.96
CA ARG A 39 -5.72 -6.17 -1.01
C ARG A 39 -5.86 -4.82 -1.67
N THR A 40 -7.01 -4.20 -1.51
CA THR A 40 -7.31 -2.86 -2.00
C THR A 40 -7.60 -1.97 -0.80
N VAL A 41 -6.84 -0.90 -0.68
CA VAL A 41 -6.92 0.07 0.43
C VAL A 41 -6.94 1.48 -0.11
N GLU A 42 -7.54 2.41 0.62
CA GLU A 42 -7.39 3.84 0.34
C GLU A 42 -6.20 4.39 1.11
N VAL A 43 -5.22 4.94 0.39
CA VAL A 43 -4.01 5.52 0.96
C VAL A 43 -4.12 7.03 0.94
N PHE A 44 -3.81 7.69 2.06
CA PHE A 44 -3.79 9.14 2.16
C PHE A 44 -2.61 9.68 2.97
N CYS A 45 -2.01 10.75 2.48
CA CYS A 45 -0.94 11.45 3.19
C CYS A 45 -1.51 12.65 3.96
N ARG A 46 -1.39 12.64 5.28
CA ARG A 46 -1.79 13.78 6.13
C ARG A 46 -0.98 15.05 5.88
N LYS A 47 0.23 14.94 5.34
CA LYS A 47 1.13 16.09 5.14
C LYS A 47 0.84 16.89 3.87
N CYS A 48 0.64 16.22 2.73
CA CYS A 48 0.33 16.91 1.46
C CYS A 48 -1.15 16.83 1.06
N GLY A 49 -1.97 16.02 1.75
CA GLY A 49 -3.37 15.82 1.39
C GLY A 49 -3.59 14.91 0.18
N ALA A 50 -2.54 14.29 -0.37
CA ALA A 50 -2.69 13.31 -1.44
C ALA A 50 -3.53 12.12 -0.96
N ARG A 51 -4.42 11.61 -1.81
CA ARG A 51 -5.22 10.40 -1.58
C ARG A 51 -5.31 9.57 -2.86
N LYS A 52 -5.25 8.24 -2.75
CA LYS A 52 -5.41 7.31 -3.88
C LYS A 52 -5.84 5.93 -3.37
N THR A 53 -6.76 5.28 -4.07
CA THR A 53 -7.03 3.86 -3.90
C THR A 53 -5.91 3.04 -4.55
N VAL A 54 -5.34 2.12 -3.79
CA VAL A 54 -4.21 1.30 -4.21
C VAL A 54 -4.56 -0.16 -4.02
N THR A 55 -4.27 -0.98 -5.03
CA THR A 55 -4.37 -2.43 -4.96
C THR A 55 -2.97 -3.03 -4.90
N THR A 56 -2.75 -3.88 -3.92
CA THR A 56 -1.53 -4.66 -3.74
C THR A 56 -1.82 -6.14 -3.91
N SER A 57 -0.96 -6.86 -4.62
CA SER A 57 -1.02 -8.33 -4.73
C SER A 57 0.16 -8.97 -4.02
N LYS A 58 -0.05 -10.18 -3.52
CA LYS A 58 1.05 -11.05 -3.08
C LYS A 58 1.91 -11.37 -4.30
N SER A 59 3.22 -11.25 -4.16
CA SER A 59 4.16 -11.66 -5.20
C SER A 59 4.06 -13.16 -5.47
N ALA A 60 4.55 -13.62 -6.62
CA ALA A 60 4.51 -15.03 -7.02
C ALA A 60 5.20 -15.95 -5.99
N ASP A 61 6.26 -15.45 -5.34
CA ASP A 61 6.99 -16.17 -4.29
C ASP A 61 6.27 -16.15 -2.93
N GLY A 62 5.17 -15.40 -2.79
CA GLY A 62 4.38 -15.31 -1.57
C GLY A 62 5.11 -14.65 -0.39
N THR A 63 6.20 -13.94 -0.65
CA THR A 63 7.07 -13.35 0.39
C THR A 63 6.82 -11.87 0.64
N ARG A 64 6.26 -11.14 -0.35
CA ARG A 64 6.10 -9.68 -0.33
C ARG A 64 4.82 -9.22 -1.00
N TRP A 65 4.41 -7.99 -0.70
CA TRP A 65 3.35 -7.27 -1.40
C TRP A 65 3.93 -6.46 -2.57
N GLU A 66 3.22 -6.44 -3.69
CA GLU A 66 3.57 -5.69 -4.90
C GLU A 66 2.38 -4.83 -5.32
N LEU A 67 2.64 -3.63 -5.87
CA LEU A 67 1.57 -2.78 -6.41
C LEU A 67 1.03 -3.42 -7.69
N VAL A 68 -0.29 -3.51 -7.79
CA VAL A 68 -0.99 -3.80 -9.03
C VAL A 68 -1.31 -2.44 -9.65
N ASP A 69 -0.63 -2.10 -10.76
CA ASP A 69 -0.94 -0.88 -11.54
C ASP A 69 -2.16 -1.08 -12.44
#